data_AF-A0ABC8U337-F1
#
_entry.id   AF-A0ABC8U337-F1
#
_cell.length_a   1.000
_cell.length_b   1.000
_cell.length_c   1.000
_cell.angle_alpha   90.00
_cell.angle_beta   90.00
_cell.angle_gamma   90.00
#
_symmetry.space_group_name_H-M   'P 1'
#
loop_
_entity.id
_entity.type
_entity.pdbx_description
1 polymer ?
#
loop_
_entity_poly.entity_id
_entity_poly.type
_entity_poly.pdbx_seq_one_letter_code
_entity_poly.pdbx_strand_id
1 'polypeptide(L)'
;MPKLDLSFAKYNSASIPLIVKIILCGAEDVALIEYAHLTGRPFRVFSLDTGRLNPETYKFFDEVEKHYGIRIEYMFPDADEVQALVRSKGLFSFYEDGHQECCRVRKVRPLRRALRGLRAWITGQRKDQSPGTRSEIPVVQVDPAFEGLEGGIGSLVKWNPVANVDGSDMWNFLRAMNVPVNSLHSQGYISIGCEPCTRPVLPGQHEREGRWWWEDAKAKECGLHKGNIKEESVAHLNGTGNGAINANGSVTVADIFKAPSVISLSRSGVENLLKLENRREPWLVVLYAPWCRFCQAMEGSYVELADKLVGTGVKVGKFRADGEQKAFAQQKLQLGSFPTILFFPGHSSRPIKYPSENRDVDSLMAFVNALR
;
A
#
# COMPACT_ATOMS: atom_id res chain seq x y z
N MET A 1 0.42 12.47 -24.07
CA MET A 1 1.30 12.26 -22.90
C MET A 1 1.11 13.41 -21.93
N PRO A 2 0.67 13.16 -20.68
CA PRO A 2 0.85 14.15 -19.62
C PRO A 2 2.34 14.51 -19.55
N LYS A 3 2.67 15.80 -19.46
CA LYS A 3 4.06 16.26 -19.42
C LYS A 3 4.73 15.64 -18.19
N LEU A 4 5.71 14.74 -18.39
CA LEU A 4 6.69 14.42 -17.37
C LEU A 4 7.45 15.70 -17.06
N ASP A 5 7.05 16.38 -15.99
CA ASP A 5 7.71 17.59 -15.54
C ASP A 5 8.95 17.22 -14.72
N LEU A 6 10.10 17.10 -15.41
CA LEU A 6 11.41 16.97 -14.78
C LEU A 6 12.10 18.32 -14.49
N SER A 7 11.37 19.44 -14.41
CA SER A 7 11.96 20.77 -14.19
C SER A 7 12.33 21.02 -12.72
N PHE A 8 13.43 20.41 -12.26
CA PHE A 8 14.12 20.82 -11.02
C PHE A 8 14.73 22.23 -11.10
N ALA A 9 14.72 22.86 -12.27
CA ALA A 9 15.33 24.15 -12.54
C ALA A 9 14.77 25.30 -11.68
N LYS A 10 13.58 25.15 -11.06
CA LYS A 10 13.03 26.15 -10.14
C LYS A 10 13.64 26.14 -8.72
N TYR A 11 14.42 25.12 -8.36
CA TYR A 11 15.04 25.00 -7.02
C TYR A 11 16.57 25.20 -7.04
N ASN A 12 17.08 25.87 -8.07
CA ASN A 12 18.49 26.06 -8.31
C ASN A 12 19.02 27.28 -7.52
N SER A 13 19.37 27.10 -6.25
CA SER A 13 20.33 28.01 -5.60
C SER A 13 21.74 27.53 -5.96
N ALA A 14 22.52 28.44 -6.53
CA ALA A 14 23.80 28.18 -7.16
C ALA A 14 24.80 27.49 -6.22
N SER A 15 25.64 26.62 -6.81
CA SER A 15 27.01 26.23 -6.37
C SER A 15 27.29 24.79 -5.88
N ILE A 16 26.35 23.84 -5.92
CA ILE A 16 26.66 22.42 -5.65
C ILE A 16 25.90 21.52 -6.63
N PRO A 17 26.56 20.62 -7.38
CA PRO A 17 25.86 19.72 -8.29
C PRO A 17 24.83 18.89 -7.51
N LEU A 18 23.56 18.99 -7.91
CA LEU A 18 22.46 18.27 -7.29
C LEU A 18 22.67 16.76 -7.54
N ILE A 19 23.21 16.03 -6.57
CA ILE A 19 23.37 14.58 -6.69
C ILE A 19 21.99 13.95 -6.51
N VAL A 20 21.30 13.74 -7.62
CA VAL A 20 20.00 13.06 -7.66
C VAL A 20 20.23 11.59 -8.00
N LYS A 21 19.60 10.69 -7.24
CA LYS A 21 19.63 9.25 -7.54
C LYS A 21 18.23 8.69 -7.74
N ILE A 22 18.08 7.88 -8.78
CA ILE A 22 16.88 7.07 -9.03
C ILE A 22 17.05 5.76 -8.26
N ILE A 23 16.07 5.38 -7.46
CA ILE A 23 16.03 4.06 -6.84
C ILE A 23 15.39 3.07 -7.82
N LEU A 24 16.08 1.98 -8.17
CA LEU A 24 15.53 0.93 -9.03
C LEU A 24 14.91 -0.17 -8.17
N CYS A 25 13.59 -0.22 -8.14
CA CYS A 25 12.78 -1.21 -7.41
C CYS A 25 11.68 -1.86 -8.26
N GLY A 26 11.32 -1.28 -9.40
CA GLY A 26 10.27 -1.77 -10.30
C GLY A 26 10.39 -1.24 -11.73
N ALA A 27 9.39 -1.53 -12.55
CA ALA A 27 9.37 -1.15 -13.97
C ALA A 27 9.25 0.37 -14.17
N GLU A 28 8.56 1.05 -13.26
CA GLU A 28 8.39 2.50 -13.25
C GLU A 28 9.72 3.24 -13.14
N ASP A 29 10.66 2.68 -12.38
CA ASP A 29 11.97 3.28 -12.19
C ASP A 29 12.82 3.16 -13.46
N VAL A 30 12.63 2.11 -14.28
CA VAL A 30 13.29 2.02 -15.58
C VAL A 30 12.69 2.99 -16.58
N ALA A 31 11.38 3.25 -16.52
CA ALA A 31 10.80 4.32 -17.34
C ALA A 31 11.40 5.70 -17.02
N LEU A 32 11.77 5.94 -15.76
CA LEU A 32 12.51 7.15 -15.36
C LEU A 32 13.96 7.16 -15.87
N ILE A 33 14.62 6.00 -15.87
CA ILE A 33 15.97 5.83 -16.46
C ILE A 33 15.93 6.10 -17.97
N GLU A 34 14.97 5.50 -18.69
CA GLU A 34 14.73 5.71 -20.12
C GLU A 34 14.55 7.19 -20.42
N TYR A 35 13.68 7.87 -19.67
CA TYR A 35 13.48 9.31 -19.84
C TYR A 35 14.77 10.11 -19.62
N ALA A 36 15.53 9.80 -18.57
CA ALA A 36 16.77 10.49 -18.28
C ALA A 36 17.83 10.27 -19.38
N HIS A 37 17.89 9.04 -19.92
CA HIS A 37 18.74 8.65 -21.04
C HIS A 37 18.39 9.45 -22.31
N LEU A 38 17.11 9.45 -22.72
CA LEU A 38 16.64 10.17 -23.91
C LEU A 38 16.84 11.69 -23.83
N THR A 39 16.75 12.25 -22.62
CA THR A 39 16.90 13.70 -22.42
C THR A 39 18.35 14.13 -22.17
N GLY A 40 19.31 13.20 -22.16
CA GLY A 40 20.72 13.48 -21.93
C GLY A 40 21.01 14.06 -20.54
N ARG A 41 20.11 13.86 -19.57
CA ARG A 41 20.29 14.36 -18.21
C ARG A 41 21.26 13.45 -17.46
N PRO A 42 22.23 13.97 -16.70
CA PRO A 42 23.07 13.12 -15.86
C PRO A 42 22.23 12.49 -14.75
N PHE A 43 22.37 11.18 -14.57
CA PHE A 43 21.66 10.44 -13.52
C PHE A 43 22.56 9.37 -12.90
N ARG A 44 22.23 8.98 -11.67
CA ARG A 44 22.81 7.83 -10.96
C ARG A 44 21.69 6.93 -10.51
N VAL A 45 21.94 5.62 -10.49
CA VAL A 45 20.96 4.61 -10.12
C VAL A 45 21.50 3.81 -8.93
N PHE A 46 20.64 3.54 -7.96
CA PHE A 46 20.95 2.63 -6.87
C PHE A 46 19.80 1.66 -6.65
N SER A 47 20.09 0.49 -6.08
CA SER A 47 19.07 -0.48 -5.71
C SER A 47 19.36 -1.08 -4.34
N LEU A 48 18.31 -1.55 -3.66
CA LEU A 48 18.43 -2.20 -2.36
C LEU A 48 18.47 -3.71 -2.58
N ASP A 49 19.67 -4.29 -2.49
CA ASP A 49 19.79 -5.75 -2.49
C ASP A 49 19.53 -6.28 -1.08
N THR A 50 18.33 -6.82 -0.90
CA THR A 50 17.91 -7.41 0.37
C THR A 50 18.56 -8.77 0.68
N GLY A 51 19.22 -9.39 -0.29
CA GLY A 51 19.67 -10.78 -0.26
C GLY A 51 18.53 -11.80 -0.37
N ARG A 52 17.32 -11.36 -0.72
CA ARG A 52 16.09 -12.16 -0.86
C ARG A 52 15.25 -11.74 -2.08
N LEU A 53 15.89 -11.14 -3.08
CA LEU A 53 15.25 -10.79 -4.35
C LEU A 53 15.07 -12.05 -5.22
N ASN A 54 14.20 -11.98 -6.21
CA ASN A 54 14.04 -13.06 -7.17
C ASN A 54 15.30 -13.17 -8.05
N PRO A 55 15.72 -14.38 -8.48
CA PRO A 55 16.78 -14.55 -9.48
C PRO A 55 16.54 -13.73 -10.76
N GLU A 56 15.28 -13.64 -11.20
CA GLU A 56 14.84 -12.83 -12.33
C GLU A 56 15.09 -11.34 -12.10
N THR A 57 14.98 -10.85 -10.86
CA THR A 57 15.32 -9.46 -10.52
C THR A 57 16.81 -9.17 -10.68
N TYR A 58 17.69 -10.11 -10.35
CA TYR A 58 19.14 -9.94 -10.59
C TYR A 58 19.48 -9.95 -12.07
N LYS A 59 18.90 -10.88 -12.85
CA LYS A 59 19.08 -10.91 -14.32
C LYS A 59 18.59 -9.61 -14.97
N PHE A 60 17.46 -9.12 -14.51
CA PHE A 60 16.89 -7.85 -14.94
C PHE A 60 17.80 -6.66 -14.62
N PHE A 61 18.43 -6.60 -13.44
CA PHE A 61 19.40 -5.54 -13.14
C PHE A 61 20.61 -5.57 -14.07
N ASP A 62 21.17 -6.75 -14.34
CA ASP A 62 22.27 -6.93 -15.30
C ASP A 62 21.85 -6.50 -16.74
N GLU A 63 20.63 -6.82 -17.15
CA GLU A 63 20.06 -6.38 -18.43
C GLU A 63 19.93 -4.85 -18.50
N VAL A 64 19.42 -4.20 -17.45
CA VAL A 64 19.31 -2.73 -17.36
C VAL A 64 20.70 -2.08 -17.41
N GLU A 65 21.69 -2.60 -16.68
CA GLU A 65 23.07 -2.08 -16.75
C GLU A 65 23.64 -2.14 -18.17
N LYS A 66 23.46 -3.28 -18.85
CA LYS A 66 23.93 -3.48 -20.23
C LYS A 66 23.19 -2.62 -21.24
N HIS A 67 21.87 -2.49 -21.09
CA HIS A 67 21.02 -1.73 -22.00
C HIS A 67 21.37 -0.23 -21.98
N TYR A 68 21.56 0.34 -20.78
CA TYR A 68 21.82 1.78 -20.62
C TYR A 68 23.30 2.15 -20.48
N GLY A 69 24.20 1.16 -20.40
CA GLY A 69 25.63 1.40 -20.15
C GLY A 69 25.90 2.04 -18.79
N ILE A 70 25.12 1.69 -17.78
CA ILE A 70 25.22 2.27 -16.42
C ILE A 70 25.75 1.24 -15.41
N ARG A 71 26.12 1.74 -14.23
CA ARG A 71 26.44 0.90 -13.05
C ARG A 71 25.49 1.23 -11.91
N ILE A 72 24.73 0.23 -11.47
CA ILE A 72 23.79 0.35 -10.37
C ILE A 72 24.58 0.24 -9.07
N GLU A 73 24.33 1.17 -8.16
CA GLU A 73 24.89 1.14 -6.81
C GLU A 73 24.04 0.22 -5.92
N TYR A 74 24.54 -0.99 -5.65
CA TYR A 74 23.84 -1.96 -4.80
C TYR A 74 24.10 -1.70 -3.32
N MET A 75 23.01 -1.52 -2.57
CA MET A 75 23.05 -1.29 -1.12
C MET A 75 22.61 -2.57 -0.39
N PHE A 76 23.59 -3.25 0.22
CA PHE A 76 23.36 -4.46 1.00
C PHE A 76 22.98 -4.17 2.45
N PRO A 77 22.22 -5.04 3.12
CA PRO A 77 21.98 -4.95 4.55
C PRO A 77 23.26 -5.17 5.36
N ASP A 78 23.23 -4.72 6.61
CA ASP A 78 24.30 -5.03 7.55
C ASP A 78 24.26 -6.52 7.92
N ALA A 79 25.40 -7.20 7.79
CA ALA A 79 25.48 -8.66 7.96
C ALA A 79 25.21 -9.09 9.41
N ASP A 80 25.71 -8.34 10.39
CA ASP A 80 25.54 -8.66 11.81
C ASP A 80 24.08 -8.49 12.24
N GLU A 81 23.41 -7.43 11.75
CA GLU A 81 21.98 -7.25 12.00
C GLU A 81 21.13 -8.35 11.37
N VAL A 82 21.43 -8.76 10.14
CA VAL A 82 20.74 -9.86 9.48
C VAL A 82 20.98 -11.17 10.22
N GLN A 83 22.21 -11.44 10.63
CA GLN A 83 22.58 -12.63 11.39
C GLN A 83 21.84 -12.70 12.72
N ALA A 84 21.77 -11.59 13.46
CA ALA A 84 21.04 -11.51 14.72
C ALA A 84 19.53 -11.77 14.53
N LEU A 85 18.92 -11.17 13.51
CA LEU A 85 17.51 -11.39 13.18
C LEU A 85 17.22 -12.85 12.86
N VAL A 86 18.06 -13.48 12.01
CA VAL A 86 17.84 -14.86 11.58
C VAL A 86 18.11 -15.85 12.71
N ARG A 87 19.12 -15.63 13.56
CA ARG A 87 19.38 -16.50 14.72
C ARG A 87 18.27 -16.49 15.76
N SER A 88 17.61 -15.34 15.93
CA SER A 88 16.55 -15.18 16.94
C SER A 88 15.17 -15.60 16.43
N LYS A 89 14.85 -15.31 15.16
CA LYS A 89 13.48 -15.47 14.62
C LYS A 89 13.39 -16.34 13.36
N GLY A 90 14.50 -16.90 12.90
CA GLY A 90 14.55 -17.70 11.68
C GLY A 90 14.49 -16.89 10.38
N LEU A 91 14.36 -17.59 9.25
CA LEU A 91 14.43 -16.99 7.90
C LEU A 91 13.12 -16.37 7.39
N PHE A 92 12.02 -16.59 8.12
CA PHE A 92 10.64 -16.32 7.67
C PHE A 92 9.77 -15.62 8.72
N SER A 93 10.39 -14.96 9.70
CA SER A 93 9.67 -14.25 10.77
C SER A 93 8.60 -13.28 10.28
N PHE A 94 8.75 -12.74 9.07
CA PHE A 94 7.80 -11.81 8.46
C PHE A 94 6.42 -12.41 8.17
N TYR A 95 6.25 -13.74 8.12
CA TYR A 95 4.93 -14.36 7.99
C TYR A 95 4.15 -14.36 9.31
N GLU A 96 4.85 -14.32 10.44
CA GLU A 96 4.26 -14.40 11.79
C GLU A 96 4.20 -13.03 12.44
N ASP A 97 5.31 -12.29 12.42
CA ASP A 97 5.47 -10.99 13.07
C ASP A 97 5.08 -9.80 12.16
N GLY A 98 4.87 -10.07 10.87
CA GLY A 98 4.76 -9.05 9.84
C GLY A 98 6.11 -8.60 9.28
N HIS A 99 6.08 -8.01 8.08
CA HIS A 99 7.29 -7.71 7.31
C HIS A 99 8.13 -6.56 7.85
N GLN A 100 7.61 -5.78 8.82
CA GLN A 100 8.17 -4.48 9.19
C GLN A 100 9.59 -4.60 9.74
N GLU A 101 9.85 -5.58 10.61
CA GLU A 101 11.18 -5.78 11.18
C GLU A 101 12.21 -6.24 10.14
N CYS A 102 11.84 -7.25 9.34
CA CYS A 102 12.71 -7.75 8.27
C CYS A 102 13.02 -6.64 7.26
N CYS A 103 12.01 -5.86 6.83
CA CYS A 103 12.21 -4.72 5.93
C CYS A 103 13.00 -3.59 6.59
N ARG A 104 12.88 -3.37 7.90
CA ARG A 104 13.67 -2.37 8.62
C ARG A 104 15.16 -2.68 8.51
N VAL A 105 15.56 -3.93 8.76
CA VAL A 105 16.95 -4.40 8.66
C VAL A 105 17.39 -4.46 7.20
N ARG A 106 16.59 -5.09 6.32
CA ARG A 106 17.01 -5.40 4.95
C ARG A 106 16.85 -4.26 3.94
N LYS A 107 15.99 -3.27 4.21
CA LYS A 107 15.67 -2.19 3.26
C LYS A 107 15.83 -0.80 3.86
N VAL A 108 15.22 -0.53 5.02
CA VAL A 108 15.16 0.83 5.59
C VAL A 108 16.53 1.32 6.06
N ARG A 109 17.27 0.49 6.81
CA ARG A 109 18.62 0.83 7.27
C ARG A 109 19.62 1.01 6.12
N PRO A 110 19.72 0.11 5.12
CA PRO A 110 20.59 0.36 3.97
C PRO A 110 20.16 1.57 3.14
N LEU A 111 18.85 1.81 2.96
CA LEU A 111 18.36 3.02 2.30
C LEU A 111 18.81 4.28 3.04
N ARG A 112 18.65 4.33 4.37
CA ARG A 112 19.07 5.47 5.18
C ARG A 112 20.55 5.79 5.00
N ARG A 113 21.42 4.77 4.91
CA ARG A 113 22.85 4.98 4.62
C ARG A 113 23.07 5.54 3.21
N ALA A 114 22.33 5.07 2.21
CA ALA A 114 22.44 5.53 0.83
C ALA A 114 22.00 7.00 0.66
N LEU A 115 20.96 7.43 1.38
CA LEU A 115 20.35 8.75 1.25
C LEU A 115 21.10 9.86 1.98
N ARG A 116 21.88 9.55 3.03
CA ARG A 116 22.64 10.54 3.82
C ARG A 116 23.57 11.45 3.00
N GLY A 117 24.00 11.02 1.82
CA GLY A 117 24.87 11.81 0.95
C GLY A 117 24.13 12.61 -0.13
N LEU A 118 22.79 12.65 -0.13
CA LEU A 118 21.98 13.18 -1.23
C LEU A 118 21.17 14.40 -0.81
N ARG A 119 20.89 15.28 -1.78
CA ARG A 119 19.92 16.38 -1.60
C ARG A 119 18.52 15.99 -2.09
N ALA A 120 18.44 15.09 -3.06
CA ALA A 120 17.18 14.56 -3.55
C ALA A 120 17.31 13.12 -4.04
N TRP A 121 16.20 12.39 -4.03
CA TRP A 121 16.07 11.07 -4.62
C TRP A 121 14.75 10.93 -5.38
N ILE A 122 14.77 10.10 -6.42
CA ILE A 122 13.64 9.87 -7.32
C ILE A 122 13.12 8.46 -7.09
N THR A 123 11.80 8.32 -6.99
CA THR A 123 11.12 7.02 -6.96
C THR A 123 10.01 6.95 -8.00
N GLY A 124 9.76 5.76 -8.53
CA GLY A 124 8.65 5.45 -9.44
C GLY A 124 7.31 5.24 -8.75
N GLN A 125 7.09 5.76 -7.54
CA GLN A 125 5.78 5.63 -6.88
C GLN A 125 4.69 6.35 -7.68
N ARG A 126 3.57 5.65 -7.91
CA ARG A 126 2.35 6.18 -8.53
C ARG A 126 1.15 6.04 -7.58
N LYS A 127 0.17 6.94 -7.73
CA LYS A 127 -1.02 6.98 -6.86
C LYS A 127 -1.91 5.75 -7.02
N ASP A 128 -2.01 5.25 -8.24
CA ASP A 128 -2.81 4.09 -8.60
C ASP A 128 -2.24 2.75 -8.08
N GLN A 129 -0.97 2.74 -7.64
CA GLN A 129 -0.33 1.53 -7.13
C GLN A 129 -0.90 1.07 -5.78
N SER A 130 -1.53 1.94 -5.00
CA SER A 130 -2.22 1.51 -3.79
C SER A 130 -3.40 2.43 -3.48
N PRO A 131 -4.64 1.92 -3.48
CA PRO A 131 -5.80 2.70 -3.07
C PRO A 131 -5.68 3.12 -1.59
N GLY A 132 -4.95 2.31 -0.80
CA GLY A 132 -4.72 2.49 0.62
C GLY A 132 -3.61 3.49 0.95
N THR A 133 -2.40 3.25 0.45
CA THR A 133 -1.21 3.90 1.03
C THR A 133 -0.58 4.94 0.11
N ARG A 134 -1.02 5.01 -1.16
CA ARG A 134 -0.39 5.82 -2.20
C ARG A 134 -1.30 6.82 -2.88
N SER A 135 -2.61 6.76 -2.69
CA SER A 135 -3.58 7.65 -3.36
C SER A 135 -3.31 9.15 -3.23
N GLU A 136 -2.61 9.59 -2.16
CA GLU A 136 -2.28 11.00 -1.91
C GLU A 136 -0.81 11.38 -2.12
N ILE A 137 0.04 10.51 -2.68
CA ILE A 137 1.47 10.84 -2.77
C ILE A 137 1.72 12.10 -3.61
N PRO A 138 2.44 13.10 -3.07
CA PRO A 138 2.86 14.27 -3.81
C PRO A 138 3.86 13.92 -4.92
N VAL A 139 3.85 14.73 -5.99
CA VAL A 139 4.90 14.67 -7.02
C VAL A 139 6.24 15.03 -6.38
N VAL A 140 6.33 16.14 -5.64
CA VAL A 140 7.54 16.54 -4.90
C VAL A 140 7.16 16.74 -3.44
N GLN A 141 8.00 16.24 -2.54
CA GLN A 141 7.87 16.49 -1.10
C GLN A 141 9.25 16.53 -0.45
N VAL A 142 9.34 17.24 0.67
CA VAL A 142 10.41 16.99 1.65
C VAL A 142 10.24 15.55 2.15
N ASP A 143 11.32 14.78 2.20
CA ASP A 143 11.26 13.41 2.68
C ASP A 143 10.87 13.38 4.16
N PRO A 144 9.74 12.73 4.50
CA PRO A 144 9.25 12.71 5.88
C PRO A 144 9.97 11.68 6.78
N ALA A 145 10.77 10.77 6.21
CA ALA A 145 11.31 9.61 6.90
C ALA A 145 12.85 9.53 6.92
N PHE A 146 13.52 10.22 5.99
CA PHE A 146 14.96 10.18 5.81
C PHE A 146 15.58 11.57 5.73
N GLU A 147 16.85 11.63 6.11
CA GLU A 147 17.67 12.83 6.09
C GLU A 147 18.72 12.71 4.98
N GLY A 148 19.06 13.86 4.41
CA GLY A 148 20.00 14.00 3.31
C GLY A 148 21.33 14.61 3.76
N LEU A 149 22.04 15.19 2.79
CA LEU A 149 23.41 15.71 2.93
C LEU A 149 23.58 16.72 4.07
N GLU A 150 22.59 17.60 4.27
CA GLU A 150 22.65 18.68 5.27
C GLU A 150 22.30 18.19 6.69
N GLY A 151 21.79 16.97 6.83
CA GLY A 151 21.34 16.40 8.11
C GLY A 151 20.09 17.09 8.67
N GLY A 152 19.30 16.35 9.45
CA GLY A 152 18.08 16.88 10.08
C GLY A 152 16.85 16.96 9.17
N ILE A 153 15.71 17.33 9.76
CA ILE A 153 14.40 17.38 9.10
C ILE A 153 14.45 18.43 7.97
N GLY A 154 14.01 18.06 6.76
CA GLY A 154 14.03 18.98 5.62
C GLY A 154 15.19 18.81 4.65
N SER A 155 16.23 18.06 5.05
CA SER A 155 17.50 17.98 4.30
C SER A 155 17.45 17.12 3.03
N LEU A 156 16.36 16.38 2.79
CA LEU A 156 16.19 15.50 1.64
C LEU A 156 14.85 15.78 0.94
N VAL A 157 14.90 15.87 -0.38
CA VAL A 157 13.70 15.94 -1.24
C VAL A 157 13.41 14.58 -1.85
N LYS A 158 12.18 14.10 -1.70
CA LYS A 158 11.66 12.93 -2.41
C LYS A 158 10.83 13.37 -3.61
N TRP A 159 11.17 12.84 -4.78
CA TRP A 159 10.52 13.15 -6.03
C TRP A 159 9.88 11.90 -6.66
N ASN A 160 8.61 11.99 -7.01
CA ASN A 160 7.81 10.96 -7.66
C ASN A 160 7.26 11.50 -8.99
N PRO A 161 8.06 11.57 -10.07
CA PRO A 161 7.68 12.24 -11.32
C PRO A 161 6.44 11.62 -11.97
N VAL A 162 6.25 10.33 -11.76
CA VAL A 162 5.17 9.52 -12.33
C VAL A 162 3.99 9.36 -11.37
N ALA A 163 3.90 10.16 -10.30
CA ALA A 163 2.87 10.05 -9.27
C ALA A 163 1.43 10.04 -9.83
N ASN A 164 1.18 10.81 -10.89
CA ASN A 164 -0.14 10.95 -11.52
C ASN A 164 -0.27 10.17 -12.84
N VAL A 165 0.65 9.25 -13.14
CA VAL A 165 0.57 8.41 -14.35
C VAL A 165 -0.16 7.12 -14.01
N ASP A 166 -1.11 6.73 -14.85
CA ASP A 166 -1.83 5.47 -14.68
C ASP A 166 -0.98 4.28 -15.14
N GLY A 167 -1.18 3.12 -14.52
CA GLY A 167 -0.41 1.91 -14.79
C GLY A 167 -0.52 1.44 -16.25
N SER A 168 -1.69 1.60 -16.88
CA SER A 168 -1.88 1.28 -18.30
C SER A 168 -0.99 2.14 -19.21
N ASP A 169 -0.94 3.44 -18.96
CA ASP A 169 -0.09 4.38 -19.69
C ASP A 169 1.40 4.09 -19.45
N MET A 170 1.76 3.72 -18.22
CA MET A 170 3.13 3.31 -17.89
C MET A 170 3.55 2.07 -18.70
N TRP A 171 2.70 1.04 -18.74
CA TRP A 171 2.97 -0.18 -19.51
C TRP A 171 2.98 0.06 -21.02
N ASN A 172 2.17 1.00 -21.51
CA ASN A 172 2.22 1.42 -22.92
C ASN A 172 3.55 2.10 -23.25
N PHE A 173 4.03 2.99 -22.38
CA PHE A 173 5.34 3.63 -22.53
C PHE A 173 6.48 2.61 -22.57
N LEU A 174 6.53 1.71 -21.57
CA LEU A 174 7.58 0.69 -21.48
C LEU A 174 7.67 -0.18 -22.75
N ARG A 175 6.52 -0.59 -23.29
CA ARG A 175 6.45 -1.37 -24.54
C ARG A 175 6.85 -0.56 -25.76
N ALA A 176 6.35 0.66 -25.89
CA ALA A 176 6.64 1.52 -27.04
C ALA A 176 8.12 1.90 -27.14
N MET A 177 8.78 2.06 -25.99
CA MET A 177 10.20 2.40 -25.90
C MET A 177 11.12 1.17 -25.84
N ASN A 178 10.56 -0.06 -25.91
CA ASN A 178 11.31 -1.32 -25.80
C ASN A 178 12.24 -1.36 -24.56
N VAL A 179 11.72 -0.86 -23.44
CA VAL A 179 12.45 -0.78 -22.17
C VAL A 179 12.56 -2.20 -21.58
N PRO A 180 13.74 -2.62 -21.08
CA PRO A 180 13.88 -3.89 -20.39
C PRO A 180 12.95 -3.93 -19.17
N VAL A 181 12.25 -5.05 -18.99
CA VAL A 181 11.35 -5.29 -17.86
C VAL A 181 11.60 -6.65 -17.25
N ASN A 182 11.30 -6.81 -15.97
CA ASN A 182 11.49 -8.08 -15.27
C ASN A 182 10.63 -9.20 -15.90
N SER A 183 11.24 -10.35 -16.18
CA SER A 183 10.57 -11.49 -16.81
C SER A 183 9.40 -12.06 -15.98
N LEU A 184 9.33 -11.80 -14.67
CA LEU A 184 8.20 -12.19 -13.84
C LEU A 184 6.88 -11.50 -14.25
N HIS A 185 6.94 -10.36 -14.93
CA HIS A 185 5.75 -9.68 -15.42
C HIS A 185 4.94 -10.52 -16.41
N SER A 186 5.61 -11.37 -17.23
CA SER A 186 4.90 -12.31 -18.12
C SER A 186 4.28 -13.51 -17.38
N GLN A 187 4.58 -13.67 -16.09
CA GLN A 187 4.09 -14.75 -15.23
C GLN A 187 3.01 -14.28 -14.25
N GLY A 188 2.45 -13.08 -14.45
CA GLY A 188 1.36 -12.53 -13.62
C GLY A 188 1.83 -11.74 -12.39
N TYR A 189 3.13 -11.47 -12.24
CA TYR A 189 3.63 -10.56 -11.20
C TYR A 189 3.47 -9.12 -11.67
N ILE A 190 2.57 -8.35 -11.06
CA ILE A 190 2.43 -6.92 -11.38
C ILE A 190 3.35 -6.08 -10.48
N SER A 191 3.20 -6.20 -9.15
CA SER A 191 4.14 -5.58 -8.19
C SER A 191 5.21 -6.59 -7.76
N ILE A 192 6.48 -6.27 -7.94
CA ILE A 192 7.61 -7.15 -7.61
C ILE A 192 8.35 -6.64 -6.36
N GLY A 193 8.76 -7.56 -5.49
CA GLY A 193 9.55 -7.28 -4.30
C GLY A 193 10.55 -8.39 -4.02
N CYS A 194 10.78 -8.67 -2.73
CA CYS A 194 11.52 -9.86 -2.33
C CYS A 194 10.70 -11.11 -2.69
N GLU A 195 11.36 -12.17 -3.13
CA GLU A 195 10.75 -13.46 -3.51
C GLU A 195 9.73 -13.96 -2.46
N PRO A 196 10.05 -14.06 -1.15
CA PRO A 196 9.13 -14.66 -0.19
C PRO A 196 7.98 -13.73 0.21
N CYS A 197 7.95 -12.49 -0.28
CA CYS A 197 6.92 -11.50 0.05
C CYS A 197 6.15 -11.03 -1.19
N THR A 198 6.32 -11.74 -2.32
CA THR A 198 5.71 -11.41 -3.60
C THR A 198 5.10 -12.65 -4.24
N ARG A 199 3.88 -12.54 -4.78
CA ARG A 199 3.22 -13.59 -5.56
C ARG A 199 2.51 -12.97 -6.78
N PRO A 200 2.19 -13.75 -7.82
CA PRO A 200 1.40 -13.24 -8.93
C PRO A 200 -0.02 -12.90 -8.47
N VAL A 201 -0.68 -12.04 -9.24
CA VAL A 201 -2.10 -11.67 -9.03
C VAL A 201 -2.95 -12.25 -10.16
N LEU A 202 -4.22 -12.54 -9.85
CA LEU A 202 -5.18 -13.01 -10.84
C LEU A 202 -5.68 -11.86 -11.73
N PRO A 203 -6.22 -12.16 -12.92
CA PRO A 203 -6.91 -11.15 -13.72
C PRO A 203 -7.96 -10.40 -12.90
N GLY A 204 -7.93 -9.07 -12.93
CA GLY A 204 -8.83 -8.20 -12.18
C GLY A 204 -8.46 -7.94 -10.72
N GLN A 205 -7.48 -8.64 -10.14
CA GLN A 205 -6.94 -8.31 -8.82
C GLN A 205 -6.06 -7.07 -8.88
N HIS A 206 -6.09 -6.29 -7.79
CA HIS A 206 -5.27 -5.10 -7.67
C HIS A 206 -3.77 -5.44 -7.59
N GLU A 207 -2.91 -4.62 -8.19
CA GLU A 207 -1.49 -4.93 -8.39
C GLU A 207 -0.70 -5.23 -7.10
N ARG A 208 -1.12 -4.65 -5.96
CA ARG A 208 -0.48 -4.86 -4.65
C ARG A 208 -1.06 -6.01 -3.83
N GLU A 209 -2.11 -6.68 -4.30
CA GLU A 209 -2.61 -7.90 -3.64
C GLU A 209 -1.58 -9.04 -3.64
N GLY A 210 -0.61 -8.99 -4.57
CA GLY A 210 0.53 -9.89 -4.62
C GLY A 210 1.61 -9.60 -3.57
N ARG A 211 1.52 -8.49 -2.82
CA ARG A 211 2.53 -8.05 -1.84
C ARG A 211 2.02 -8.28 -0.44
N TRP A 212 2.84 -8.92 0.41
CA TRP A 212 2.51 -9.17 1.82
C TRP A 212 1.07 -9.65 1.99
N TRP A 213 0.67 -10.63 1.18
CA TRP A 213 -0.73 -11.02 0.99
C TRP A 213 -1.40 -11.57 2.26
N TRP A 214 -0.60 -11.92 3.27
CA TRP A 214 -1.05 -12.35 4.59
C TRP A 214 -1.35 -11.17 5.53
N GLU A 215 -0.83 -9.97 5.24
CA GLU A 215 -1.08 -8.75 5.99
C GLU A 215 -2.26 -7.97 5.42
N ASP A 216 -2.86 -7.11 6.24
CA ASP A 216 -3.96 -6.26 5.81
C ASP A 216 -3.51 -5.09 4.94
N ALA A 217 -4.37 -4.67 4.01
CA ALA A 217 -4.10 -3.65 3.00
C ALA A 217 -3.47 -2.33 3.54
N LYS A 218 -3.89 -1.87 4.73
CA LYS A 218 -3.33 -0.68 5.37
C LYS A 218 -1.89 -0.84 5.87
N ALA A 219 -1.48 -2.07 6.17
CA ALA A 219 -0.15 -2.38 6.65
C ALA A 219 0.82 -2.65 5.50
N LYS A 220 0.35 -2.84 4.26
CA LYS A 220 1.14 -3.24 3.08
C LYS A 220 1.94 -2.09 2.43
N GLU A 221 2.53 -1.20 3.23
CA GLU A 221 3.49 -0.23 2.74
C GLU A 221 4.90 -0.52 3.25
N CYS A 222 5.87 -0.38 2.35
CA CYS A 222 7.25 -0.61 2.71
C CYS A 222 7.72 0.45 3.72
N GLY A 223 8.60 0.05 4.65
CA GLY A 223 9.28 0.98 5.56
C GLY A 223 9.98 2.16 4.87
N LEU A 224 10.25 2.06 3.56
CA LEU A 224 10.85 3.10 2.71
C LEU A 224 9.94 4.31 2.48
N HIS A 225 8.64 4.19 2.76
CA HIS A 225 7.65 5.20 2.38
C HIS A 225 6.66 5.51 3.51
N LYS A 226 6.96 5.05 4.73
CA LYS A 226 6.04 5.17 5.88
C LYS A 226 5.60 6.60 6.18
N GLY A 227 6.45 7.60 5.97
CA GLY A 227 6.06 8.99 6.24
C GLY A 227 5.02 9.58 5.27
N ASN A 228 4.63 8.85 4.21
CA ASN A 228 3.49 9.22 3.36
C ASN A 228 2.14 8.82 3.97
N ILE A 229 2.16 7.92 4.96
CA ILE A 229 0.98 7.52 5.72
C ILE A 229 0.86 8.53 6.85
N LYS A 230 -0.19 9.37 6.83
CA LYS A 230 -0.53 10.18 7.99
C LYS A 230 -0.78 9.22 9.15
N GLU A 231 0.11 9.21 10.15
CA GLU A 231 -0.22 8.63 11.44
C GLU A 231 -1.51 9.33 11.89
N GLU A 232 -2.48 8.55 12.35
CA GLU A 232 -3.56 9.09 13.17
C GLU A 232 -2.90 9.64 14.42
N SER A 233 -2.50 10.91 14.34
CA SER A 233 -2.14 11.68 15.49
C SER A 233 -3.33 11.56 16.43
N VAL A 234 -3.06 11.00 17.61
CA VAL A 234 -3.81 11.31 18.81
C VAL A 234 -3.58 12.80 19.05
N ALA A 235 -4.24 13.63 18.23
CA ALA A 235 -4.14 15.06 18.32
C ALA A 235 -4.89 15.45 19.58
N HIS A 236 -4.11 15.75 20.62
CA HIS A 236 -4.54 16.62 21.70
C HIS A 236 -5.27 17.81 21.08
N LEU A 237 -6.57 17.87 21.35
CA LEU A 237 -7.47 18.93 20.93
C LEU A 237 -6.94 20.27 21.44
N ASN A 238 -6.57 21.15 20.52
CA ASN A 238 -6.67 22.59 20.69
C ASN A 238 -6.83 23.22 19.31
N GLY A 239 -7.94 23.92 19.11
CA GLY A 239 -8.02 24.98 18.09
C GLY A 239 -9.09 24.82 17.02
N THR A 240 -10.30 25.26 17.39
CA THR A 240 -11.24 26.05 16.57
C THR A 240 -11.79 25.46 15.25
N GLY A 241 -12.87 24.69 15.37
CA GLY A 241 -13.88 24.53 14.32
C GLY A 241 -15.27 24.59 14.94
N ASN A 242 -16.13 25.48 14.46
CA ASN A 242 -17.49 25.70 14.95
C ASN A 242 -18.33 24.41 14.87
N GLY A 243 -18.44 23.70 15.98
CA GLY A 243 -19.38 22.60 16.20
C GLY A 243 -20.25 22.92 17.40
N ALA A 244 -21.57 22.83 17.24
CA ALA A 244 -22.54 23.07 18.30
C ALA A 244 -22.25 22.15 19.50
N ILE A 245 -22.02 22.77 20.66
CA ILE A 245 -21.71 22.09 21.93
C ILE A 245 -23.03 21.64 22.55
N ASN A 246 -23.27 20.33 22.61
CA ASN A 246 -24.22 19.75 23.55
C ASN A 246 -23.47 19.34 24.82
N ALA A 247 -24.06 19.62 25.98
CA ALA A 247 -23.52 19.36 27.31
C ALA A 247 -23.40 17.85 27.59
N ASN A 248 -22.31 17.25 27.11
CA ASN A 248 -21.59 16.09 27.65
C ASN A 248 -20.49 15.74 26.64
N GLY A 249 -19.24 16.07 26.97
CA GLY A 249 -18.08 16.11 26.08
C GLY A 249 -17.65 14.79 25.44
N SER A 250 -18.45 14.29 24.50
CA SER A 250 -18.09 13.26 23.54
C SER A 250 -18.19 13.89 22.14
N VAL A 251 -17.07 14.04 21.45
CA VAL A 251 -17.09 14.35 20.01
C VAL A 251 -17.73 13.16 19.30
N THR A 252 -19.02 13.25 18.98
CA THR A 252 -19.74 12.22 18.24
C THR A 252 -19.24 12.23 16.79
N VAL A 253 -18.25 11.41 16.47
CA VAL A 253 -17.85 11.18 15.08
C VAL A 253 -19.08 10.62 14.33
N ALA A 254 -19.50 11.29 13.27
CA ALA A 254 -20.66 10.88 12.49
C ALA A 254 -20.45 9.46 11.94
N ASP A 255 -21.42 8.59 12.19
CA ASP A 255 -21.39 7.21 11.69
C ASP A 255 -21.56 7.15 10.16
N ILE A 256 -20.98 6.14 9.53
CA ILE A 256 -20.89 5.94 8.06
C ILE A 256 -21.56 4.63 7.62
N PHE A 257 -21.75 4.43 6.31
CA PHE A 257 -22.57 3.38 5.68
C PHE A 257 -24.04 3.48 6.12
N LYS A 258 -24.62 4.69 6.06
CA LYS A 258 -26.01 4.93 6.44
C LYS A 258 -26.92 4.76 5.22
N ALA A 259 -27.56 3.59 5.12
CA ALA A 259 -28.59 3.31 4.14
C ALA A 259 -29.61 2.30 4.68
N PRO A 260 -30.88 2.32 4.25
CA PRO A 260 -31.88 1.32 4.66
C PRO A 260 -31.49 -0.12 4.35
N SER A 261 -30.69 -0.32 3.29
CA SER A 261 -30.17 -1.61 2.83
C SER A 261 -28.97 -2.13 3.63
N VAL A 262 -28.39 -1.32 4.54
CA VAL A 262 -27.22 -1.69 5.35
C VAL A 262 -27.61 -1.83 6.83
N ILE A 263 -27.58 -3.06 7.33
CA ILE A 263 -28.00 -3.39 8.70
C ILE A 263 -26.85 -3.12 9.69
N SER A 264 -27.11 -2.32 10.72
CA SER A 264 -26.13 -2.12 11.82
C SER A 264 -26.15 -3.29 12.78
N LEU A 265 -25.03 -3.99 12.91
CA LEU A 265 -24.88 -5.14 13.80
C LEU A 265 -24.32 -4.72 15.15
N SER A 266 -24.91 -5.25 16.23
CA SER A 266 -24.33 -5.23 17.57
C SER A 266 -23.29 -6.36 17.73
N ARG A 267 -22.55 -6.35 18.85
CA ARG A 267 -21.66 -7.46 19.22
C ARG A 267 -22.39 -8.80 19.26
N SER A 268 -23.55 -8.84 19.91
CA SER A 268 -24.39 -10.04 19.97
C SER A 268 -24.86 -10.47 18.57
N GLY A 269 -25.21 -9.53 17.69
CA GLY A 269 -25.56 -9.81 16.30
C GLY A 269 -24.43 -10.51 15.55
N VAL A 270 -23.18 -10.04 15.69
CA VAL A 270 -22.03 -10.68 15.05
C VAL A 270 -21.67 -12.02 15.70
N GLU A 271 -21.79 -12.16 17.02
CA GLU A 271 -21.58 -13.43 17.73
C GLU A 271 -22.60 -14.48 17.26
N ASN A 272 -23.85 -14.11 17.01
CA ASN A 272 -24.86 -15.00 16.45
C ASN A 272 -24.50 -15.46 15.03
N LEU A 273 -23.93 -14.55 14.21
CA LEU A 273 -23.40 -14.93 12.89
C LEU A 273 -22.26 -15.95 13.04
N LEU A 274 -21.33 -15.78 13.97
CA LEU A 274 -20.24 -16.74 14.17
C LEU A 274 -20.74 -18.13 14.61
N LYS A 275 -21.83 -18.21 15.36
CA LYS A 275 -22.39 -19.47 15.87
C LYS A 275 -23.39 -20.16 14.94
N LEU A 276 -23.74 -19.55 13.80
CA LEU A 276 -24.86 -19.98 12.95
C LEU A 276 -26.23 -19.98 13.65
N GLU A 277 -26.41 -19.22 14.72
CA GLU A 277 -27.70 -19.17 15.41
C GLU A 277 -28.73 -18.47 14.51
N ASN A 278 -29.69 -19.24 13.98
CA ASN A 278 -30.80 -18.77 13.14
C ASN A 278 -30.40 -18.13 11.78
N ARG A 279 -29.20 -18.38 11.25
CA ARG A 279 -28.81 -17.89 9.92
C ARG A 279 -29.32 -18.81 8.81
N ARG A 280 -30.25 -18.30 7.99
CA ARG A 280 -30.68 -18.93 6.72
C ARG A 280 -30.08 -18.23 5.50
N GLU A 281 -30.06 -16.91 5.54
CA GLU A 281 -29.53 -16.07 4.47
C GLU A 281 -28.04 -15.78 4.69
N PRO A 282 -27.19 -15.80 3.64
CA PRO A 282 -25.82 -15.34 3.76
C PRO A 282 -25.73 -13.84 4.09
N TRP A 283 -24.65 -13.44 4.77
CA TRP A 283 -24.39 -12.04 5.12
C TRP A 283 -23.06 -11.56 4.57
N LEU A 284 -23.05 -10.39 3.95
CA LEU A 284 -21.84 -9.62 3.70
C LEU A 284 -21.71 -8.54 4.77
N VAL A 285 -20.64 -8.56 5.56
CA VAL A 285 -20.46 -7.63 6.69
C VAL A 285 -19.15 -6.86 6.56
N VAL A 286 -19.22 -5.53 6.64
CA VAL A 286 -18.04 -4.67 6.79
C VAL A 286 -17.73 -4.42 8.27
N LEU A 287 -16.49 -4.70 8.68
CA LEU A 287 -15.90 -4.24 9.93
C LEU A 287 -15.24 -2.88 9.68
N TYR A 288 -15.70 -1.84 10.36
CA TYR A 288 -15.28 -0.46 10.09
C TYR A 288 -15.04 0.37 11.35
N ALA A 289 -14.44 1.54 11.15
CA ALA A 289 -14.38 2.61 12.14
C ALA A 289 -14.80 3.93 11.48
N PRO A 290 -15.62 4.80 12.11
CA PRO A 290 -16.10 6.04 11.48
C PRO A 290 -15.00 7.03 11.08
N TRP A 291 -13.90 7.06 11.82
CA TRP A 291 -12.73 7.90 11.54
C TRP A 291 -11.84 7.34 10.40
N CYS A 292 -12.07 6.10 9.97
CA CYS A 292 -11.22 5.47 8.97
C CYS A 292 -11.52 6.02 7.57
N ARG A 293 -10.56 6.76 7.01
CA ARG A 293 -10.65 7.31 5.65
C ARG A 293 -10.93 6.26 4.58
N PHE A 294 -10.41 5.05 4.71
CA PHE A 294 -10.66 3.96 3.76
C PHE A 294 -12.07 3.40 3.84
N CYS A 295 -12.69 3.46 5.02
CA CYS A 295 -14.08 3.11 5.17
C CYS A 295 -14.96 4.19 4.54
N GLN A 296 -14.63 5.47 4.77
CA GLN A 296 -15.30 6.61 4.15
C GLN A 296 -15.20 6.58 2.62
N ALA A 297 -14.02 6.27 2.07
CA ALA A 297 -13.81 6.18 0.62
C ALA A 297 -14.63 5.05 -0.03
N MET A 298 -14.90 3.97 0.70
CA MET A 298 -15.69 2.83 0.22
C MET A 298 -17.21 3.04 0.42
N GLU A 299 -17.64 4.02 1.21
CA GLU A 299 -19.03 4.18 1.66
C GLU A 299 -20.04 4.13 0.51
N GLY A 300 -19.81 4.92 -0.54
CA GLY A 300 -20.69 4.97 -1.71
C GLY A 300 -20.83 3.61 -2.39
N SER A 301 -19.71 2.94 -2.69
CA SER A 301 -19.73 1.62 -3.35
C SER A 301 -20.38 0.55 -2.50
N TYR A 302 -20.17 0.57 -1.17
CA TYR A 302 -20.77 -0.43 -0.28
C TYR A 302 -22.28 -0.24 -0.11
N VAL A 303 -22.75 1.02 -0.08
CA VAL A 303 -24.19 1.34 -0.06
C VAL A 303 -24.85 0.94 -1.39
N GLU A 304 -24.25 1.28 -2.53
CA GLU A 304 -24.77 0.90 -3.84
C GLU A 304 -24.84 -0.63 -4.01
N LEU A 305 -23.81 -1.34 -3.53
CA LEU A 305 -23.82 -2.80 -3.46
C LEU A 305 -25.00 -3.33 -2.63
N ALA A 306 -25.23 -2.75 -1.46
CA ALA A 306 -26.32 -3.15 -0.58
C ALA A 306 -27.67 -2.98 -1.25
N ASP A 307 -27.87 -1.88 -1.97
CA ASP A 307 -29.09 -1.62 -2.75
C ASP A 307 -29.28 -2.65 -3.87
N LYS A 308 -28.20 -3.00 -4.60
CA LYS A 308 -28.24 -4.04 -5.64
C LYS A 308 -28.52 -5.44 -5.11
N LEU A 309 -28.18 -5.72 -3.85
CA LEU A 309 -28.42 -7.03 -3.22
C LEU A 309 -29.80 -7.16 -2.59
N VAL A 310 -30.60 -6.09 -2.50
CA VAL A 310 -31.99 -6.16 -2.03
C VAL A 310 -32.78 -7.15 -2.89
N GLY A 311 -33.46 -8.10 -2.23
CA GLY A 311 -34.26 -9.13 -2.89
C GLY A 311 -33.46 -10.32 -3.44
N THR A 312 -32.13 -10.32 -3.35
CA THR A 312 -31.29 -11.45 -3.82
C THR A 312 -31.13 -12.57 -2.78
N GLY A 313 -31.60 -12.36 -1.55
CA GLY A 313 -31.43 -13.28 -0.42
C GLY A 313 -30.08 -13.13 0.31
N VAL A 314 -29.23 -12.17 -0.07
CA VAL A 314 -28.01 -11.83 0.66
C VAL A 314 -28.25 -10.58 1.52
N LYS A 315 -27.98 -10.68 2.82
CA LYS A 315 -28.08 -9.53 3.74
C LYS A 315 -26.76 -8.77 3.79
N VAL A 316 -26.84 -7.44 3.86
CA VAL A 316 -25.66 -6.57 3.97
C VAL A 316 -25.66 -5.89 5.33
N GLY A 317 -24.53 -5.98 6.04
CA GLY A 317 -24.39 -5.49 7.39
C GLY A 317 -23.12 -4.68 7.62
N LYS A 318 -23.12 -3.86 8.66
CA LYS A 318 -21.95 -3.13 9.14
C LYS A 318 -21.74 -3.38 10.62
N PHE A 319 -20.49 -3.53 11.04
CA PHE A 319 -20.11 -3.66 12.44
C PHE A 319 -19.00 -2.66 12.77
N ARG A 320 -19.29 -1.75 13.70
CA ARG A 320 -18.32 -0.80 14.22
C ARG A 320 -17.35 -1.54 15.14
N ALA A 321 -16.12 -1.70 14.68
CA ALA A 321 -15.12 -2.59 15.27
C ALA A 321 -13.92 -1.85 15.88
N ASP A 322 -14.03 -0.54 16.13
CA ASP A 322 -13.07 0.25 16.92
C ASP A 322 -13.42 0.24 18.43
N GLY A 323 -12.64 0.98 19.23
CA GLY A 323 -12.85 1.09 20.68
C GLY A 323 -12.86 -0.27 21.38
N GLU A 324 -13.85 -0.49 22.25
CA GLU A 324 -14.01 -1.72 23.04
C GLU A 324 -14.24 -2.98 22.20
N GLN A 325 -14.72 -2.84 20.96
CA GLN A 325 -14.98 -3.98 20.08
C GLN A 325 -13.72 -4.47 19.34
N LYS A 326 -12.64 -3.67 19.34
CA LYS A 326 -11.42 -3.95 18.55
C LYS A 326 -10.77 -5.28 18.92
N ALA A 327 -10.58 -5.54 20.22
CA ALA A 327 -9.95 -6.79 20.68
C ALA A 327 -10.76 -8.03 20.28
N PHE A 328 -12.09 -7.96 20.42
CA PHE A 328 -13.00 -9.01 19.97
C PHE A 328 -12.89 -9.24 18.45
N ALA A 329 -12.94 -8.17 17.66
CA ALA A 329 -12.86 -8.26 16.21
C ALA A 329 -11.50 -8.83 15.74
N GLN A 330 -10.40 -8.45 16.38
CA GLN A 330 -9.07 -9.01 16.06
C GLN A 330 -9.01 -10.51 16.32
N GLN A 331 -9.51 -10.96 17.47
CA GLN A 331 -9.44 -12.37 17.87
C GLN A 331 -10.45 -13.28 17.15
N LYS A 332 -11.66 -12.78 16.87
CA LYS A 332 -12.78 -13.61 16.38
C LYS A 332 -13.18 -13.36 14.94
N LEU A 333 -12.84 -12.18 14.39
CA LEU A 333 -13.30 -11.74 13.07
C LEU A 333 -12.14 -11.47 12.10
N GLN A 334 -10.92 -11.90 12.42
CA GLN A 334 -9.74 -11.73 11.56
C GLN A 334 -9.49 -10.27 11.15
N LEU A 335 -9.88 -9.33 12.03
CA LEU A 335 -9.60 -7.91 11.85
C LEU A 335 -8.11 -7.68 12.13
N GLY A 336 -7.35 -7.23 11.13
CA GLY A 336 -6.07 -6.55 11.39
C GLY A 336 -6.08 -5.09 10.91
N SER A 337 -6.97 -4.72 9.98
CA SER A 337 -7.17 -3.31 9.58
C SER A 337 -8.58 -3.02 9.04
N PHE A 338 -8.97 -1.74 9.03
CA PHE A 338 -10.26 -1.30 8.46
C PHE A 338 -10.14 -0.79 7.02
N PRO A 339 -11.15 -0.96 6.15
CA PRO A 339 -12.28 -1.89 6.32
C PRO A 339 -11.82 -3.34 6.14
N THR A 340 -12.38 -4.24 6.95
CA THR A 340 -12.31 -5.70 6.70
C THR A 340 -13.70 -6.16 6.29
N ILE A 341 -13.82 -6.92 5.21
CA ILE A 341 -15.11 -7.43 4.72
C ILE A 341 -15.12 -8.94 4.91
N LEU A 342 -16.20 -9.44 5.52
CA LEU A 342 -16.44 -10.85 5.76
C LEU A 342 -17.74 -11.28 5.09
N PHE A 343 -17.70 -12.39 4.37
CA PHE A 343 -18.89 -13.10 3.92
C PHE A 343 -19.17 -14.25 4.87
N PHE A 344 -20.40 -14.31 5.38
CA PHE A 344 -20.89 -15.33 6.28
C PHE A 344 -21.89 -16.21 5.52
N PRO A 345 -21.50 -17.41 5.05
CA PRO A 345 -22.37 -18.27 4.27
C PRO A 345 -23.58 -18.76 5.08
N GLY A 346 -24.72 -19.00 4.43
CA GLY A 346 -25.96 -19.45 5.08
C GLY A 346 -25.78 -20.75 5.89
N HIS A 347 -24.90 -21.65 5.45
CA HIS A 347 -24.75 -23.01 6.02
C HIS A 347 -23.36 -23.30 6.61
N SER A 348 -22.52 -22.29 6.85
CA SER A 348 -21.18 -22.46 7.42
C SER A 348 -20.90 -21.41 8.49
N SER A 349 -20.42 -21.82 9.67
CA SER A 349 -20.05 -20.93 10.78
C SER A 349 -18.76 -20.16 10.51
N ARG A 350 -17.95 -20.62 9.55
CA ARG A 350 -16.68 -20.00 9.22
C ARG A 350 -16.89 -18.85 8.23
N PRO A 351 -16.60 -17.60 8.62
CA PRO A 351 -16.62 -16.48 7.68
C PRO A 351 -15.48 -16.58 6.67
N ILE A 352 -15.75 -16.13 5.45
CA ILE A 352 -14.80 -16.02 4.34
C ILE A 352 -14.39 -14.54 4.23
N LYS A 353 -13.12 -14.25 4.45
CA LYS A 353 -12.58 -12.89 4.32
C LYS A 353 -12.49 -12.52 2.84
N TYR A 354 -12.97 -11.33 2.48
CA TYR A 354 -12.81 -10.79 1.13
C TYR A 354 -11.32 -10.55 0.85
N PRO A 355 -10.72 -11.22 -0.15
CA PRO A 355 -9.26 -11.24 -0.30
C PRO A 355 -8.71 -10.05 -1.10
N SER A 356 -9.55 -9.37 -1.88
CA SER A 356 -9.10 -8.31 -2.78
C SER A 356 -8.85 -7.00 -2.04
N GLU A 357 -8.17 -6.04 -2.68
CA GLU A 357 -8.04 -4.63 -2.28
C GLU A 357 -9.01 -3.71 -3.02
N ASN A 358 -9.59 -4.16 -4.13
CA ASN A 358 -10.62 -3.43 -4.86
C ASN A 358 -11.90 -3.35 -4.03
N ARG A 359 -12.48 -2.15 -3.92
CA ARG A 359 -13.67 -1.86 -3.09
C ARG A 359 -14.82 -1.28 -3.91
N ASP A 360 -14.73 -1.37 -5.24
CA ASP A 360 -15.81 -1.01 -6.15
C ASP A 360 -16.94 -2.05 -6.13
N VAL A 361 -18.09 -1.65 -6.68
CA VAL A 361 -19.32 -2.45 -6.66
C VAL A 361 -19.16 -3.75 -7.43
N ASP A 362 -18.46 -3.73 -8.57
CA ASP A 362 -18.34 -4.90 -9.44
C ASP A 362 -17.48 -5.98 -8.79
N SER A 363 -16.35 -5.60 -8.20
CA SER A 363 -15.47 -6.52 -7.46
C SER A 363 -16.19 -7.16 -6.26
N LEU A 364 -16.96 -6.38 -5.51
CA LEU A 364 -17.73 -6.89 -4.37
C LEU A 364 -18.90 -7.78 -4.81
N MET A 365 -19.61 -7.41 -5.87
CA MET A 365 -20.67 -8.23 -6.47
C MET A 365 -20.12 -9.56 -6.99
N ALA A 366 -18.98 -9.55 -7.68
CA ALA A 366 -18.33 -10.77 -8.16
C ALA A 366 -18.00 -11.73 -7.01
N PHE A 367 -17.47 -11.20 -5.90
CA PHE A 367 -17.19 -11.99 -4.71
C PHE A 367 -18.44 -12.60 -4.08
N VAL A 368 -19.52 -11.81 -3.92
CA VAL A 368 -20.79 -12.32 -3.39
C VAL A 368 -21.39 -13.37 -4.32
N ASN A 369 -21.39 -13.13 -5.62
CA ASN A 369 -21.93 -14.05 -6.61
C ASN A 369 -21.16 -15.39 -6.68
N ALA A 370 -19.86 -15.36 -6.41
CA ALA A 370 -19.02 -16.57 -6.38
C ALA A 370 -19.26 -17.44 -5.13
N LEU A 371 -19.86 -16.90 -4.07
CA LEU A 371 -20.00 -17.56 -2.76
C LEU A 371 -21.44 -17.80 -2.30
N ARG A 372 -22.42 -17.23 -3.02
CA ARG A 372 -23.85 -17.33 -2.68
C ARG A 372 -24.48 -18.66 -3.06
#